data_AF-G0UTH8-F1
#
_entry.id   AF-G0UTH8-F1
#
_cell.length_a   1.000
_cell.length_b   1.000
_cell.length_c   1.000
_cell.angle_alpha   90.00
_cell.angle_beta   90.00
_cell.angle_gamma   90.00
#
_symmetry.space_group_name_H-M   'P 1'
#
loop_
_entity.id
_entity.type
_entity.pdbx_description
1 polymer ?
#
loop_
_entity_poly.entity_id
_entity_poly.type
_entity_poly.pdbx_seq_one_letter_code
_entity_poly.pdbx_strand_id
1 'polypeptide(L)'
;MTSLASQLQRLQERPVGDKRLSESFLFTTSESRNFSREQIHLLGVHGLQTLVAIDNRFHPFVEQLFDPHSTRVERKQLSADANRMLNEALEQFLTLLSPHLFITAAHQVFEYLVRVHEVHVYNVAAVLRAFLPYHDHSLFSRALLLLDLRDTGLAFLTTNQENGSPLLREHLVQACAASRKVLQLVCLTLAASVRMRVHNSAANALFVGVAVRLASNPDAEAIWRVLLPFVMEFMSGEVSTVKAPDPCSEKVNGSGEKAWVSDVVRDSGSWKFFRVVRQCVVHLLW
;
A
#
# COMPACT_ATOMS: atom_id res chain seq x y z
N MET A 1 33.10 16.45 22.06
CA MET A 1 32.26 16.46 20.84
C MET A 1 30.90 17.01 21.25
N THR A 2 30.54 18.21 20.80
CA THR A 2 29.39 18.97 21.31
C THR A 2 28.07 18.37 20.83
N SER A 3 27.05 18.33 21.71
CA SER A 3 25.69 17.82 21.42
C SER A 3 25.05 18.43 20.17
N LEU A 4 25.47 19.65 19.80
CA LEU A 4 25.03 20.33 18.59
C LEU A 4 25.62 19.73 17.31
N ALA A 5 26.85 19.22 17.35
CA ALA A 5 27.46 18.52 16.23
C ALA A 5 26.77 17.18 15.95
N SER A 6 26.36 16.44 16.98
CA SER A 6 25.57 15.21 16.80
C SER A 6 24.12 15.51 16.38
N GLN A 7 23.53 16.61 16.82
CA GLN A 7 22.22 17.08 16.33
C GLN A 7 22.28 17.53 14.88
N LEU A 8 23.31 18.28 14.47
CA LEU A 8 23.53 18.66 13.07
C LEU A 8 23.84 17.44 12.20
N GLN A 9 24.60 16.47 12.71
CA GLN A 9 24.87 15.24 11.99
C GLN A 9 23.59 14.41 11.77
N ARG A 10 22.70 14.33 12.76
CA ARG A 10 21.35 13.72 12.60
C ARG A 10 20.45 14.48 11.61
N LEU A 11 20.61 15.80 11.50
CA LEU A 11 19.89 16.60 10.50
C LEU A 11 20.53 16.49 9.10
N GLN A 12 21.85 16.32 9.02
CA GLN A 12 22.61 16.07 7.79
C GLN A 12 22.44 14.63 7.28
N GLU A 13 22.14 13.67 8.16
CA GLU A 13 21.72 12.29 7.82
C GLU A 13 20.38 12.22 7.09
N ARG A 14 19.71 13.36 6.87
CA ARG A 14 18.73 13.51 5.80
C ARG A 14 19.47 14.03 4.57
N PRO A 15 20.19 13.18 3.79
CA PRO A 15 20.85 13.66 2.59
C PRO A 15 19.78 14.23 1.68
N VAL A 16 19.93 15.52 1.39
CA VAL A 16 19.23 16.22 0.33
C VAL A 16 19.81 15.67 -0.97
N GLY A 17 19.25 14.55 -1.44
CA GLY A 17 19.66 13.86 -2.66
C GLY A 17 20.80 12.88 -2.45
N ASP A 18 20.55 11.60 -2.72
CA ASP A 18 21.60 10.65 -3.16
C ASP A 18 21.06 9.29 -3.63
N LYS A 19 19.78 8.99 -3.38
CA LYS A 19 19.08 7.99 -4.19
C LYS A 19 18.45 8.72 -5.38
N ARG A 20 18.81 8.32 -6.61
CA ARG A 20 18.18 8.78 -7.86
C ARG A 20 16.75 8.28 -7.93
N LEU A 21 15.90 8.75 -7.02
CA LEU A 21 14.47 8.52 -7.11
C LEU A 21 13.98 9.20 -8.39
N SER A 22 13.15 8.49 -9.15
CA SER A 22 12.52 9.12 -10.31
C SER A 22 11.52 10.17 -9.82
N GLU A 23 11.46 11.29 -10.52
CA GLU A 23 10.54 12.40 -10.23
C GLU A 23 9.20 12.24 -10.96
N SER A 24 9.14 11.32 -11.94
CA SER A 24 7.99 11.07 -12.81
C SER A 24 7.84 9.57 -13.08
N PHE A 25 6.59 9.11 -13.13
CA PHE A 25 6.23 7.73 -13.47
C PHE A 25 6.15 7.52 -14.98
N LEU A 26 5.67 8.51 -15.73
CA LEU A 26 5.46 8.42 -17.18
C LEU A 26 6.65 8.91 -18.01
N PHE A 27 7.32 9.96 -17.56
CA PHE A 27 8.28 10.69 -18.37
C PHE A 27 9.71 10.47 -17.88
N THR A 28 10.66 10.60 -18.79
CA THR A 28 12.07 10.69 -18.40
C THR A 28 12.32 11.99 -17.62
N THR A 29 13.38 12.03 -16.81
CA THR A 29 13.73 13.25 -16.04
C THR A 29 13.83 14.49 -16.94
N SER A 30 14.39 14.34 -18.14
CA SER A 30 14.51 15.43 -19.12
C SER A 30 13.16 15.92 -19.65
N GLU A 31 12.25 15.00 -19.98
CA GLU A 31 10.92 15.34 -20.51
C GLU A 31 9.99 15.88 -19.41
N SER A 32 10.07 15.31 -18.20
CA SER A 32 9.20 15.68 -17.08
C SER A 32 9.30 17.17 -16.72
N ARG A 33 10.49 17.76 -16.87
CA ARG A 33 10.78 19.17 -16.63
C ARG A 33 10.11 20.11 -17.63
N ASN A 34 9.78 19.63 -18.83
CA ASN A 34 9.10 20.42 -19.85
C ASN A 34 7.59 20.57 -19.57
N PHE A 35 7.02 19.71 -18.73
CA PHE A 35 5.60 19.73 -18.42
C PHE A 35 5.31 20.60 -17.19
N SER A 36 4.43 21.59 -17.37
CA SER A 36 3.92 22.42 -16.29
C SER A 36 2.94 21.65 -15.40
N ARG A 37 2.70 22.14 -14.18
CA ARG A 37 1.76 21.51 -13.24
C ARG A 37 0.33 21.49 -13.79
N GLU A 38 -0.04 22.52 -14.55
CA GLU A 38 -1.33 22.63 -15.24
C GLU A 38 -1.46 21.61 -16.38
N GLN A 39 -0.40 21.37 -17.15
CA GLN A 39 -0.41 20.34 -18.20
C GLN A 39 -0.58 18.94 -17.61
N ILE A 40 0.10 18.66 -16.50
CA ILE A 40 -0.04 17.39 -15.77
C ILE A 40 -1.44 17.25 -15.17
N HIS A 41 -2.04 18.34 -14.70
CA HIS A 41 -3.43 18.35 -14.26
C HIS A 41 -4.40 18.01 -15.38
N LEU A 42 -4.29 18.66 -16.55
CA LEU A 42 -5.12 18.34 -17.71
C LEU A 42 -4.96 16.88 -18.15
N LEU A 43 -3.73 16.36 -18.13
CA LEU A 43 -3.42 14.95 -18.40
C LEU A 43 -4.13 14.02 -17.39
N GLY A 44 -4.06 14.35 -16.10
CA GLY A 44 -4.71 13.62 -15.02
C GLY A 44 -6.24 13.63 -15.15
N VAL A 45 -6.85 14.78 -15.44
CA VAL A 45 -8.30 14.93 -15.63
C VAL A 45 -8.79 14.11 -16.83
N HIS A 46 -8.07 14.13 -17.95
CA HIS A 46 -8.41 13.32 -19.12
C HIS A 46 -8.35 11.81 -18.81
N GLY A 47 -7.28 11.37 -18.13
CA GLY A 47 -7.17 9.99 -17.67
C GLY A 47 -8.30 9.61 -16.70
N LEU A 48 -8.66 10.51 -15.78
CA LEU A 48 -9.74 10.28 -14.83
C LEU A 48 -11.10 10.15 -15.52
N GLN A 49 -11.41 10.99 -16.51
CA GLN A 49 -12.65 10.87 -17.28
C GLN A 49 -12.77 9.50 -17.95
N THR A 50 -11.66 9.00 -18.50
CA THR A 50 -11.61 7.65 -19.08
C THR A 50 -11.84 6.58 -18.02
N LEU A 51 -11.26 6.73 -16.83
CA LEU A 51 -11.49 5.79 -15.71
C LEU A 51 -12.92 5.85 -15.19
N VAL A 52 -13.54 7.02 -15.10
CA VAL A 52 -14.94 7.20 -14.68
C VAL A 52 -15.90 6.50 -15.65
N ALA A 53 -15.59 6.54 -16.95
CA ALA A 53 -16.36 5.81 -17.96
C ALA A 53 -16.27 4.28 -17.81
N ILE A 54 -15.19 3.76 -17.20
CA ILE A 54 -14.98 2.33 -16.93
C ILE A 54 -15.59 1.94 -15.59
N ASP A 55 -15.32 2.72 -14.54
CA ASP A 55 -15.85 2.54 -13.20
C ASP A 55 -16.31 3.89 -12.61
N ASN A 56 -17.63 4.03 -12.44
CA ASN A 56 -18.23 5.26 -11.93
C ASN A 56 -17.85 5.58 -10.47
N ARG A 57 -17.25 4.63 -9.74
CA ARG A 57 -16.72 4.86 -8.38
C ARG A 57 -15.62 5.91 -8.33
N PHE A 58 -14.99 6.23 -9.47
CA PHE A 58 -14.02 7.32 -9.56
C PHE A 58 -14.64 8.72 -9.58
N HIS A 59 -15.95 8.85 -9.85
CA HIS A 59 -16.61 10.14 -10.02
C HIS A 59 -16.47 11.11 -8.82
N PRO A 60 -16.61 10.66 -7.55
CA PRO A 60 -16.47 11.56 -6.39
C PRO A 60 -15.10 12.23 -6.29
N PHE A 61 -14.06 11.60 -6.86
CA PHE A 61 -12.69 12.11 -6.77
C PHE A 61 -12.39 13.22 -7.78
N VAL A 62 -13.26 13.45 -8.76
CA VAL A 62 -13.11 14.53 -9.75
C VAL A 62 -13.02 15.88 -9.04
N GLU A 63 -13.97 16.18 -8.16
CA GLU A 63 -13.97 17.43 -7.40
C GLU A 63 -13.03 17.35 -6.18
N GLN A 64 -12.89 16.18 -5.56
CA GLN A 64 -12.12 16.04 -4.32
C GLN A 64 -10.60 16.10 -4.52
N LEU A 65 -10.06 15.48 -5.59
CA LEU A 65 -8.61 15.35 -5.82
C LEU A 65 -8.12 16.06 -7.09
N PHE A 66 -9.02 16.31 -8.03
CA PHE A 66 -8.72 16.90 -9.34
C PHE A 66 -9.35 18.29 -9.51
N ASP A 67 -9.55 19.00 -8.40
CA ASP A 67 -9.90 20.41 -8.45
C ASP A 67 -8.70 21.27 -8.92
N PRO A 68 -8.89 22.19 -9.89
CA PRO A 68 -7.83 23.10 -10.33
C PRO A 68 -7.23 23.95 -9.20
N HIS A 69 -7.98 24.24 -8.14
CA HIS A 69 -7.47 25.02 -7.01
C HIS A 69 -6.52 24.19 -6.13
N SER A 70 -6.91 22.95 -5.81
CA SER A 70 -6.05 21.95 -5.17
C SER A 70 -4.70 21.78 -5.89
N THR A 71 -4.69 21.90 -7.21
CA THR A 71 -3.47 21.75 -8.02
C THR A 71 -2.46 22.87 -7.80
N ARG A 72 -2.86 24.05 -7.31
CA ARG A 72 -1.91 25.16 -7.10
C ARG A 72 -1.25 25.12 -5.72
N VAL A 73 -1.92 24.52 -4.75
CA VAL A 73 -1.44 24.47 -3.37
C VAL A 73 -0.36 23.42 -3.24
N GLU A 74 0.76 23.77 -2.61
CA GLU A 74 1.78 22.79 -2.26
C GLU A 74 1.37 22.01 -1.02
N ARG A 75 1.61 20.71 -1.04
CA ARG A 75 1.22 19.82 0.06
C ARG A 75 1.84 20.19 1.40
N LYS A 76 3.05 20.74 1.38
CA LYS A 76 3.78 21.24 2.57
C LYS A 76 3.09 22.43 3.23
N GLN A 77 2.24 23.15 2.50
CA GLN A 77 1.52 24.33 2.99
C GLN A 77 0.13 23.96 3.56
N LEU A 78 -0.31 22.71 3.41
CA LEU A 78 -1.59 22.24 3.96
C LEU A 78 -1.49 22.07 5.48
N SER A 79 -2.61 22.34 6.16
CA SER A 79 -2.75 22.05 7.59
C SER A 79 -2.68 20.54 7.86
N ALA A 80 -2.38 20.16 9.10
CA ALA A 80 -2.29 18.75 9.49
C ALA A 80 -3.60 17.99 9.26
N ASP A 81 -4.75 18.61 9.58
CA ASP A 81 -6.06 17.99 9.36
C ASP A 81 -6.40 17.84 7.87
N ALA A 82 -6.09 18.87 7.05
CA ALA A 82 -6.29 18.79 5.60
C ALA A 82 -5.40 17.69 4.98
N ASN A 83 -4.16 17.56 5.44
CA ASN A 83 -3.26 16.48 5.02
C ASN A 83 -3.79 15.09 5.40
N ARG A 84 -4.42 14.93 6.57
CA ARG A 84 -5.04 13.67 6.98
C ARG A 84 -6.23 13.31 6.07
N MET A 85 -7.12 14.26 5.79
CA MET A 85 -8.25 14.04 4.89
C MET A 85 -7.79 13.70 3.47
N LEU A 86 -6.74 14.39 2.98
CA LEU A 86 -6.12 14.10 1.69
C LEU A 86 -5.52 12.69 1.66
N ASN A 87 -4.83 12.27 2.74
CA ASN A 87 -4.30 10.90 2.85
C ASN A 87 -5.40 9.84 2.73
N GLU A 88 -6.50 10.01 3.44
CA GLU A 88 -7.62 9.08 3.40
C GLU A 88 -8.24 8.98 1.99
N ALA A 89 -8.43 10.12 1.33
CA ALA A 89 -8.92 10.18 -0.04
C ALA A 89 -7.98 9.48 -1.03
N LEU A 90 -6.66 9.72 -0.91
CA LEU A 90 -5.64 9.10 -1.75
C LEU A 90 -5.54 7.59 -1.51
N GLU A 91 -5.69 7.13 -0.26
CA GLU A 91 -5.70 5.71 0.06
C GLU A 91 -6.89 4.98 -0.59
N GLN A 92 -8.08 5.57 -0.53
CA GLN A 92 -9.27 5.04 -1.19
C GLN A 92 -9.10 5.04 -2.70
N PHE A 93 -8.60 6.14 -3.26
CA PHE A 93 -8.37 6.28 -4.69
C PHE A 93 -7.36 5.24 -5.22
N LEU A 94 -6.22 5.07 -4.55
CA LEU A 94 -5.19 4.10 -4.95
C LEU A 94 -5.69 2.64 -4.83
N THR A 95 -6.56 2.36 -3.84
CA THR A 95 -7.19 1.05 -3.71
C THR A 95 -8.13 0.77 -4.89
N LEU A 96 -8.90 1.77 -5.33
CA LEU A 96 -9.74 1.68 -6.54
C LEU A 96 -8.91 1.60 -7.82
N LEU A 97 -7.77 2.31 -7.87
CA LEU A 97 -6.89 2.35 -9.05
C LEU A 97 -6.17 1.03 -9.31
N SER A 98 -5.83 0.28 -8.25
CA SER A 98 -5.05 -0.97 -8.31
C SER A 98 -5.48 -1.94 -9.42
N PRO A 99 -6.75 -2.37 -9.55
CA PRO A 99 -7.18 -3.27 -10.62
C PRO A 99 -7.05 -2.69 -12.04
N HIS A 100 -6.97 -1.37 -12.18
CA HIS A 100 -6.92 -0.67 -13.47
C HIS A 100 -5.51 -0.25 -13.89
N LEU A 101 -4.46 -0.64 -13.13
CA LEU A 101 -3.11 -0.14 -13.34
C LEU A 101 -2.52 -0.44 -14.73
N PHE A 102 -3.00 -1.44 -15.47
CA PHE A 102 -2.52 -1.71 -16.82
C PHE A 102 -3.08 -0.78 -17.91
N ILE A 103 -4.04 0.07 -17.57
CA ILE A 103 -4.65 1.02 -18.53
C ILE A 103 -3.83 2.30 -18.55
N THR A 104 -3.58 2.85 -19.74
CA THR A 104 -2.82 4.11 -19.91
C THR A 104 -3.43 5.27 -19.13
N ALA A 105 -4.76 5.35 -19.07
CA ALA A 105 -5.50 6.32 -18.27
C ALA A 105 -5.13 6.26 -16.77
N ALA A 106 -4.94 5.06 -16.21
CA ALA A 106 -4.52 4.89 -14.83
C ALA A 106 -3.11 5.44 -14.58
N HIS A 107 -2.21 5.26 -15.55
CA HIS A 107 -0.86 5.82 -15.46
C HIS A 107 -0.85 7.35 -15.53
N GLN A 108 -1.69 7.97 -16.36
CA GLN A 108 -1.84 9.44 -16.47
C GLN A 108 -2.33 10.05 -15.15
N VAL A 109 -3.33 9.41 -14.56
CA VAL A 109 -3.86 9.78 -13.25
C VAL A 109 -2.82 9.60 -12.16
N PHE A 110 -2.10 8.48 -12.15
CA PHE A 110 -1.05 8.23 -11.16
C PHE A 110 0.11 9.23 -11.28
N GLU A 111 0.50 9.61 -12.48
CA GLU A 111 1.49 10.68 -12.72
C GLU A 111 1.08 12.00 -12.06
N TYR A 112 -0.20 12.38 -12.21
CA TYR A 112 -0.74 13.56 -11.53
C TYR A 112 -0.64 13.43 -10.00
N LEU A 113 -1.01 12.29 -9.43
CA LEU A 113 -0.89 12.05 -7.98
C LEU A 113 0.57 12.14 -7.49
N VAL A 114 1.52 11.64 -8.28
CA VAL A 114 2.95 11.70 -7.97
C VAL A 114 3.45 13.14 -7.98
N ARG A 115 3.13 13.93 -9.00
CA ARG A 115 3.67 15.28 -9.18
C ARG A 115 2.96 16.37 -8.38
N VAL A 116 1.65 16.24 -8.16
CA VAL A 116 0.84 17.27 -7.50
C VAL A 116 0.66 16.97 -6.02
N HIS A 117 0.39 15.71 -5.69
CA HIS A 117 0.11 15.26 -4.32
C HIS A 117 1.30 14.58 -3.65
N GLU A 118 2.44 14.39 -4.35
CA GLU A 118 3.66 13.80 -3.79
C GLU A 118 3.42 12.44 -3.11
N VAL A 119 2.51 11.61 -3.65
CA VAL A 119 2.10 10.33 -3.02
C VAL A 119 3.26 9.36 -2.78
N HIS A 120 4.32 9.47 -3.59
CA HIS A 120 5.53 8.67 -3.49
C HIS A 120 6.39 9.01 -2.26
N VAL A 121 6.13 10.14 -1.60
CA VAL A 121 6.79 10.58 -0.36
C VAL A 121 5.87 10.41 0.85
N TYR A 122 4.63 10.91 0.76
CA TYR A 122 3.72 10.94 1.92
C TYR A 122 2.85 9.69 2.07
N ASN A 123 2.60 8.96 0.98
CA ASN A 123 1.65 7.83 0.94
C ASN A 123 2.31 6.54 0.44
N VAL A 124 3.58 6.31 0.80
CA VAL A 124 4.39 5.17 0.33
C VAL A 124 3.68 3.83 0.53
N ALA A 125 3.10 3.59 1.71
CA ALA A 125 2.39 2.36 2.01
C ALA A 125 1.15 2.18 1.11
N ALA A 126 0.43 3.25 0.81
CA ALA A 126 -0.76 3.19 -0.05
C ALA A 126 -0.38 2.88 -1.50
N VAL A 127 0.67 3.52 -2.02
CA VAL A 127 1.20 3.25 -3.36
C VAL A 127 1.69 1.81 -3.43
N LEU A 128 2.46 1.34 -2.43
CA LEU A 128 2.88 -0.05 -2.40
C LEU A 128 1.70 -1.01 -2.37
N ARG A 129 0.67 -0.79 -1.55
CA ARG A 129 -0.53 -1.64 -1.55
C ARG A 129 -1.17 -1.72 -2.94
N ALA A 130 -1.25 -0.61 -3.67
CA ALA A 130 -1.84 -0.61 -5.01
C ALA A 130 -0.99 -1.36 -6.06
N PHE A 131 0.34 -1.30 -5.97
CA PHE A 131 1.26 -1.85 -6.97
C PHE A 131 1.82 -3.24 -6.62
N LEU A 132 1.85 -3.62 -5.35
CA LEU A 132 2.41 -4.90 -4.85
C LEU A 132 1.78 -6.16 -5.48
N PRO A 133 0.47 -6.20 -5.81
CA PRO A 133 -0.10 -7.32 -6.56
C PRO A 133 0.67 -7.67 -7.84
N TYR A 134 1.31 -6.67 -8.46
CA TYR A 134 2.05 -6.75 -9.71
C TYR A 134 3.58 -6.74 -9.52
N HIS A 135 4.05 -7.22 -8.36
CA HIS A 135 5.46 -7.25 -7.95
C HIS A 135 6.44 -7.82 -8.98
N ASP A 136 6.00 -8.76 -9.81
CA ASP A 136 6.78 -9.42 -10.86
C ASP A 136 6.83 -8.64 -12.19
N HIS A 137 6.03 -7.58 -12.34
CA HIS A 137 5.96 -6.77 -13.56
C HIS A 137 6.89 -5.54 -13.50
N SER A 138 7.37 -5.07 -14.66
CA SER A 138 8.15 -3.83 -14.79
C SER A 138 7.40 -2.56 -14.35
N LEU A 139 6.07 -2.66 -14.24
CA LEU A 139 5.21 -1.60 -13.75
C LEU A 139 5.47 -1.35 -12.26
N PHE A 140 5.68 -2.42 -11.49
CA PHE A 140 6.04 -2.33 -10.08
C PHE A 140 7.44 -1.75 -9.91
N SER A 141 8.43 -2.19 -10.71
CA SER A 141 9.79 -1.65 -10.59
C SER A 141 9.85 -0.16 -10.92
N ARG A 142 9.08 0.30 -11.92
CA ARG A 142 8.95 1.73 -12.24
C ARG A 142 8.33 2.53 -11.10
N ALA A 143 7.28 2.01 -10.45
CA ALA A 143 6.71 2.66 -9.27
C ALA A 143 7.70 2.64 -8.09
N LEU A 144 8.44 1.56 -7.91
CA LEU A 144 9.43 1.41 -6.84
C LEU A 144 10.55 2.43 -6.94
N LEU A 145 10.99 2.78 -8.16
CA LEU A 145 11.97 3.83 -8.41
C LEU A 145 11.52 5.23 -7.94
N LEU A 146 10.21 5.46 -7.77
CA LEU A 146 9.68 6.74 -7.25
C LEU A 146 9.69 6.81 -5.73
N LEU A 147 9.56 5.67 -5.06
CA LEU A 147 9.18 5.62 -3.65
C LEU A 147 10.33 5.98 -2.73
N ASP A 148 10.05 6.86 -1.76
CA ASP A 148 10.98 7.11 -0.67
C ASP A 148 10.85 6.00 0.39
N LEU A 149 11.74 5.02 0.34
CA LEU A 149 11.74 3.87 1.26
C LEU A 149 12.42 4.17 2.61
N ARG A 150 12.98 5.37 2.81
CA ARG A 150 13.66 5.74 4.06
C ARG A 150 12.69 5.65 5.24
N ASP A 151 13.15 5.08 6.36
CA ASP A 151 12.40 4.95 7.61
C ASP A 151 11.07 4.16 7.55
N THR A 152 10.75 3.54 6.42
CA THR A 152 9.50 2.77 6.25
C THR A 152 9.55 1.39 6.93
N GLY A 153 10.75 0.83 7.10
CA GLY A 153 10.97 -0.56 7.52
C GLY A 153 10.82 -1.57 6.37
N LEU A 154 10.83 -1.10 5.12
CA LEU A 154 10.73 -1.92 3.90
C LEU A 154 12.09 -2.04 3.19
N ALA A 155 13.15 -2.18 3.97
CA ALA A 155 14.52 -2.20 3.47
C ALA A 155 14.80 -3.32 2.45
N PHE A 156 14.04 -4.42 2.49
CA PHE A 156 14.16 -5.54 1.55
C PHE A 156 13.93 -5.14 0.09
N LEU A 157 13.21 -4.05 -0.16
CA LEU A 157 12.96 -3.54 -1.52
C LEU A 157 14.11 -2.69 -2.08
N THR A 158 15.08 -2.31 -1.25
CA THR A 158 16.16 -1.38 -1.65
C THR A 158 17.00 -1.93 -2.79
N THR A 159 17.33 -3.23 -2.76
CA THR A 159 18.11 -3.88 -3.83
C THR A 159 17.35 -3.90 -5.15
N ASN A 160 16.03 -4.10 -5.13
CA ASN A 160 15.19 -4.05 -6.32
C ASN A 160 15.06 -2.61 -6.85
N GLN A 161 14.97 -1.63 -5.96
CA GLN A 161 14.93 -0.22 -6.31
C GLN A 161 16.22 0.21 -7.01
N GLU A 162 17.39 -0.14 -6.48
CA GLU A 162 18.69 0.24 -7.06
C GLU A 162 18.91 -0.38 -8.45
N ASN A 163 18.47 -1.62 -8.63
CA ASN A 163 18.62 -2.33 -9.90
C ASN A 163 17.49 -2.05 -10.91
N GLY A 164 16.40 -1.37 -10.49
CA GLY A 164 15.21 -1.20 -11.31
C GLY A 164 14.52 -2.51 -11.71
N SER A 165 14.72 -3.58 -10.93
CA SER A 165 14.27 -4.94 -11.25
C SER A 165 12.98 -5.32 -10.53
N PRO A 166 12.12 -6.15 -11.13
CA PRO A 166 10.91 -6.64 -10.48
C PRO A 166 11.25 -7.49 -9.26
N LEU A 167 10.32 -7.54 -8.30
CA LEU A 167 10.47 -8.30 -7.07
C LEU A 167 10.07 -9.76 -7.30
N LEU A 168 10.99 -10.69 -7.03
CA LEU A 168 10.72 -12.12 -7.09
C LEU A 168 9.80 -12.53 -5.94
N ARG A 169 8.83 -13.39 -6.23
CA ARG A 169 7.86 -13.89 -5.23
C ARG A 169 8.55 -14.57 -4.04
N GLU A 170 9.62 -15.33 -4.27
CA GLU A 170 10.35 -16.01 -3.19
C GLU A 170 10.97 -15.01 -2.20
N HIS A 171 11.54 -13.90 -2.70
CA HIS A 171 12.06 -12.83 -1.84
C HIS A 171 10.96 -12.13 -1.05
N LEU A 172 9.77 -11.94 -1.65
CA LEU A 172 8.62 -11.38 -0.95
C LEU A 172 8.15 -12.30 0.19
N VAL A 173 8.08 -13.61 -0.04
CA VAL A 173 7.70 -14.60 0.98
C VAL A 173 8.70 -14.62 2.12
N GLN A 174 10.00 -14.63 1.82
CA GLN A 174 11.06 -14.55 2.83
C GLN A 174 10.97 -13.26 3.65
N ALA A 175 10.71 -12.12 3.00
CA ALA A 175 10.51 -10.84 3.69
C ALA A 175 9.27 -10.85 4.59
N CYS A 176 8.18 -11.51 4.18
CA CYS A 176 6.98 -11.69 4.99
C CYS A 176 7.24 -12.57 6.22
N ALA A 177 8.04 -13.63 6.08
CA ALA A 177 8.42 -14.50 7.20
C ALA A 177 9.33 -13.76 8.20
N ALA A 178 10.26 -12.92 7.70
CA ALA A 178 11.19 -12.17 8.54
C ALA A 178 10.58 -10.93 9.21
N SER A 179 9.59 -10.29 8.58
CA SER A 179 9.03 -9.01 9.05
C SER A 179 7.52 -8.99 9.08
N ARG A 180 6.96 -8.85 10.30
CA ARG A 180 5.51 -8.68 10.52
C ARG A 180 4.95 -7.48 9.76
N LYS A 181 5.73 -6.41 9.58
CA LYS A 181 5.30 -5.21 8.83
C LYS A 181 5.03 -5.54 7.36
N VAL A 182 5.87 -6.35 6.74
CA VAL A 182 5.72 -6.76 5.33
C VAL A 182 4.53 -7.71 5.19
N LEU A 183 4.37 -8.64 6.13
CA LEU A 183 3.19 -9.52 6.17
C LEU A 183 1.89 -8.71 6.31
N GLN A 184 1.86 -7.73 7.21
CA GLN A 184 0.72 -6.81 7.37
C GLN A 184 0.45 -6.01 6.10
N LEU A 185 1.48 -5.56 5.39
CA LEU A 185 1.31 -4.86 4.11
C LEU A 185 0.54 -5.73 3.10
N VAL A 186 0.94 -6.99 2.93
CA VAL A 186 0.26 -7.95 2.03
C VAL A 186 -1.20 -8.18 2.46
N CYS A 187 -1.43 -8.34 3.77
CA CYS A 187 -2.78 -8.54 4.30
C CYS A 187 -3.67 -7.30 4.09
N LEU A 188 -3.12 -6.11 4.33
CA LEU A 188 -3.83 -4.84 4.15
C LEU A 188 -4.15 -4.55 2.70
N THR A 189 -3.32 -5.01 1.75
CA THR A 189 -3.65 -4.93 0.32
C THR A 189 -4.97 -5.64 0.02
N LEU A 190 -5.15 -6.86 0.53
CA LEU A 190 -6.40 -7.60 0.37
C LEU A 190 -7.55 -6.95 1.15
N ALA A 191 -7.32 -6.64 2.43
CA ALA A 191 -8.35 -6.08 3.30
C ALA A 191 -8.92 -4.77 2.75
N ALA A 192 -8.06 -3.87 2.25
CA ALA A 192 -8.51 -2.61 1.65
C ALA A 192 -9.42 -2.84 0.43
N SER A 193 -9.06 -3.76 -0.46
CA SER A 193 -9.88 -4.13 -1.63
C SER A 193 -11.24 -4.72 -1.21
N VAL A 194 -11.26 -5.59 -0.20
CA VAL A 194 -12.51 -6.18 0.32
C VAL A 194 -13.42 -5.12 0.95
N ARG A 195 -12.87 -4.24 1.78
CA ARG A 195 -13.61 -3.16 2.46
C ARG A 195 -14.27 -2.21 1.48
N MET A 196 -13.57 -1.88 0.40
CA MET A 196 -14.06 -1.02 -0.68
C MET A 196 -14.91 -1.79 -1.70
N ARG A 197 -15.13 -3.10 -1.52
CA ARG A 197 -15.81 -3.99 -2.47
C ARG A 197 -15.24 -3.90 -3.89
N VAL A 198 -13.92 -3.82 -3.98
CA VAL A 198 -13.16 -3.76 -5.24
C VAL A 198 -12.69 -5.16 -5.58
N HIS A 199 -13.12 -5.67 -6.73
CA HIS A 199 -12.67 -6.97 -7.21
C HIS A 199 -11.26 -6.83 -7.79
N ASN A 200 -10.25 -7.22 -7.02
CA ASN A 200 -8.86 -7.23 -7.45
C ASN A 200 -8.31 -8.67 -7.41
N SER A 201 -8.42 -9.36 -8.55
CA SER A 201 -7.94 -10.74 -8.68
C SER A 201 -6.44 -10.87 -8.43
N ALA A 202 -5.64 -9.85 -8.79
CA ALA A 202 -4.21 -9.85 -8.56
C ALA A 202 -3.87 -9.76 -7.05
N ALA A 203 -4.57 -8.90 -6.29
CA ALA A 203 -4.40 -8.82 -4.84
C ALA A 203 -4.79 -10.13 -4.15
N ASN A 204 -5.90 -10.75 -4.59
CA ASN A 204 -6.34 -12.05 -4.10
C ASN A 204 -5.28 -13.14 -4.38
N ALA A 205 -4.79 -13.20 -5.62
CA ALA A 205 -3.77 -14.17 -6.04
C ALA A 205 -2.45 -13.98 -5.28
N LEU A 206 -2.04 -12.74 -5.03
CA LEU A 206 -0.88 -12.41 -4.21
C LEU A 206 -1.05 -12.97 -2.79
N PHE A 207 -2.16 -12.62 -2.13
CA PHE A 207 -2.42 -13.03 -0.75
C PHE A 207 -2.43 -14.55 -0.62
N VAL A 208 -3.17 -15.25 -1.49
CA VAL A 208 -3.24 -16.72 -1.50
C VAL A 208 -1.86 -17.32 -1.75
N GLY A 209 -1.13 -16.81 -2.74
CA GLY A 209 0.20 -17.31 -3.07
C GLY A 209 1.18 -17.18 -1.91
N VAL A 210 1.17 -16.05 -1.21
CA VAL A 210 2.01 -15.81 -0.03
C VAL A 210 1.55 -16.69 1.15
N ALA A 211 0.25 -16.72 1.44
CA ALA A 211 -0.30 -17.51 2.55
C ALA A 211 0.00 -19.01 2.41
N VAL A 212 -0.15 -19.57 1.20
CA VAL A 212 0.16 -20.99 0.93
C VAL A 212 1.64 -21.29 1.14
N ARG A 213 2.55 -20.41 0.72
CA ARG A 213 3.99 -20.62 0.95
C ARG A 213 4.38 -20.43 2.42
N LEU A 214 3.75 -19.48 3.11
CA LEU A 214 3.96 -19.27 4.54
C LEU A 214 3.40 -20.43 5.39
N ALA A 215 2.37 -21.13 4.91
CA ALA A 215 1.81 -22.31 5.57
C ALA A 215 2.82 -23.44 5.79
N SER A 216 3.80 -23.55 4.89
CA SER A 216 4.83 -24.59 4.91
C SER A 216 6.10 -24.17 5.66
N ASN A 217 6.14 -22.98 6.27
CA ASN A 217 7.30 -22.51 7.03
C ASN A 217 7.35 -23.12 8.44
N PRO A 218 8.55 -23.28 9.04
CA PRO A 218 8.69 -23.84 10.39
C PRO A 218 7.96 -22.99 11.45
N ASP A 219 7.91 -21.67 11.26
CA ASP A 219 7.25 -20.71 12.16
C ASP A 219 5.78 -20.44 11.78
N ALA A 220 5.14 -21.37 11.06
CA ALA A 220 3.79 -21.19 10.52
C ALA A 220 2.77 -20.78 11.59
N GLU A 221 2.85 -21.29 12.82
CA GLU A 221 1.88 -20.98 13.88
C GLU A 221 1.83 -19.48 14.21
N ALA A 222 2.99 -18.84 14.37
CA ALA A 222 3.07 -17.40 14.66
C ALA A 222 2.57 -16.56 13.49
N ILE A 223 2.89 -16.97 12.26
CA ILE A 223 2.47 -16.30 11.03
C ILE A 223 0.96 -16.41 10.84
N TRP A 224 0.38 -17.59 11.09
CA TRP A 224 -1.07 -17.82 10.96
C TRP A 224 -1.89 -17.02 11.97
N ARG A 225 -1.38 -16.75 13.17
CA ARG A 225 -2.05 -15.85 14.12
C ARG A 225 -2.23 -14.43 13.58
N VAL A 226 -1.32 -13.98 12.71
CA VAL A 226 -1.44 -12.68 12.03
C VAL A 226 -2.38 -12.77 10.82
N LEU A 227 -2.35 -13.87 10.07
CA LEU A 227 -3.17 -14.07 8.87
C LEU A 227 -4.65 -14.34 9.17
N LEU A 228 -4.95 -15.08 10.25
CA LEU A 228 -6.29 -15.58 10.58
C LEU A 228 -7.37 -14.49 10.59
N PRO A 229 -7.19 -13.34 11.25
CA PRO A 229 -8.19 -12.27 11.23
C PRO A 229 -8.52 -11.79 9.82
N PHE A 230 -7.53 -11.69 8.93
CA PHE A 230 -7.74 -11.24 7.55
C PHE A 230 -8.42 -12.30 6.69
N VAL A 231 -8.10 -13.59 6.90
CA VAL A 231 -8.80 -14.69 6.24
C VAL A 231 -10.26 -14.73 6.70
N MET A 232 -10.52 -14.52 7.99
CA MET A 232 -11.88 -14.45 8.52
C MET A 232 -12.64 -13.22 8.01
N GLU A 233 -12.00 -12.05 7.92
CA GLU A 233 -12.56 -10.84 7.33
C GLU A 233 -12.94 -11.08 5.86
N PHE A 234 -12.07 -11.75 5.10
CA PHE A 234 -12.32 -12.13 3.72
C PHE A 234 -13.47 -13.13 3.58
N MET A 235 -13.49 -14.19 4.40
CA MET A 235 -14.52 -15.24 4.34
C MET A 235 -15.89 -14.76 4.80
N SER A 236 -15.93 -13.88 5.79
CA SER A 236 -17.19 -13.39 6.37
C SER A 236 -17.80 -12.28 5.52
N GLY A 237 -17.01 -11.61 4.68
CA GLY A 237 -17.43 -10.40 3.97
C GLY A 237 -17.74 -9.23 4.91
N GLU A 238 -17.50 -9.39 6.21
CA GLU A 238 -17.72 -8.40 7.25
C GLU A 238 -16.45 -7.59 7.46
N VAL A 239 -16.56 -6.28 7.22
CA VAL A 239 -15.48 -5.31 7.39
C VAL A 239 -15.14 -5.17 8.87
N SER A 240 -14.06 -5.80 9.30
CA SER A 240 -13.51 -5.61 10.63
C SER A 240 -12.60 -4.40 10.61
N THR A 241 -13.04 -3.24 11.12
CA THR A 241 -12.20 -2.05 11.23
C THR A 241 -11.08 -2.28 12.24
N VAL A 242 -9.93 -2.83 11.79
CA VAL A 242 -8.71 -2.76 12.59
C VAL A 242 -8.22 -1.33 12.54
N LYS A 243 -8.62 -0.55 13.55
CA LYS A 243 -8.10 0.81 13.78
C LYS A 243 -6.60 0.69 14.03
N ALA A 244 -5.78 1.41 13.26
CA ALA A 244 -4.35 1.48 13.52
C ALA A 244 -4.12 1.98 14.97
N PRO A 245 -3.15 1.42 15.72
CA PRO A 245 -2.84 1.94 17.04
C PRO A 245 -2.30 3.36 16.91
N ASP A 246 -3.02 4.31 17.51
CA ASP A 246 -2.59 5.70 17.65
C ASP A 246 -1.26 5.72 18.43
N PRO A 247 -0.20 6.38 17.94
CA PRO A 247 1.12 6.40 18.61
C PRO A 247 1.17 7.33 19.85
N CYS A 248 0.02 7.75 20.39
CA CYS A 248 -0.06 8.65 21.54
C CYS A 248 -1.25 8.30 22.44
N SER A 249 -1.11 7.27 23.28
CA SER A 249 -1.78 7.22 24.59
C SER A 249 -1.23 6.09 25.44
N GLU A 250 -0.09 6.33 26.05
CA GLU A 250 0.36 5.55 27.20
C GLU A 250 -0.10 6.30 28.45
N LYS A 251 -1.19 5.85 29.11
CA LYS A 251 -1.36 5.87 30.57
C LYS A 251 -2.37 4.83 31.06
N VAL A 252 -1.79 3.97 31.91
CA VAL A 252 -2.28 2.95 32.86
C VAL A 252 -3.62 3.24 33.55
N ASN A 253 -4.54 2.26 33.56
CA ASN A 253 -5.08 1.63 34.80
C ASN A 253 -6.14 0.54 34.52
N GLY A 254 -5.86 -0.66 35.03
CA GLY A 254 -6.75 -1.42 35.93
C GLY A 254 -8.02 -2.07 35.37
N SER A 255 -8.02 -3.41 35.40
CA SER A 255 -9.18 -4.31 35.50
C SER A 255 -10.18 -4.32 34.34
N GLY A 256 -9.96 -5.26 33.40
CA GLY A 256 -10.94 -5.62 32.38
C GLY A 256 -10.51 -6.74 31.43
N GLU A 257 -9.48 -7.52 31.77
CA GLU A 257 -9.12 -8.73 31.03
C GLU A 257 -9.96 -9.89 31.54
N LYS A 258 -10.99 -10.30 30.77
CA LYS A 258 -11.57 -11.66 30.68
C LYS A 258 -12.96 -11.61 30.05
N ALA A 259 -13.00 -11.49 28.74
CA ALA A 259 -14.05 -12.01 27.86
C ALA A 259 -13.56 -11.75 26.44
N TRP A 260 -13.88 -12.63 25.49
CA TRP A 260 -13.50 -12.61 24.06
C TRP A 260 -12.33 -13.48 23.57
N VAL A 261 -11.60 -14.23 24.42
CA VAL A 261 -10.58 -15.20 23.94
C VAL A 261 -10.97 -16.67 24.16
N SER A 262 -12.11 -16.96 24.77
CA SER A 262 -12.37 -18.32 25.26
C SER A 262 -13.12 -19.28 24.33
N ASP A 263 -13.90 -18.80 23.35
CA ASP A 263 -14.91 -19.69 22.72
C ASP A 263 -14.64 -20.13 21.27
N VAL A 264 -13.47 -19.81 20.69
CA VAL A 264 -13.14 -20.25 19.32
C VAL A 264 -11.99 -21.28 19.26
N VAL A 265 -11.28 -21.53 20.36
CA VAL A 265 -10.05 -22.37 20.37
C VAL A 265 -10.31 -23.81 20.85
N ARG A 266 -11.56 -24.27 20.86
CA ARG A 266 -11.86 -25.58 21.42
C ARG A 266 -12.74 -26.44 20.53
N ASP A 267 -12.32 -26.65 19.28
CA ASP A 267 -12.41 -28.01 18.72
C ASP A 267 -11.62 -28.25 17.42
N SER A 268 -10.89 -29.37 17.43
CA SER A 268 -10.61 -30.23 16.29
C SER A 268 -9.58 -29.82 15.21
N GLY A 269 -8.36 -30.33 15.40
CA GLY A 269 -7.67 -31.17 14.41
C GLY A 269 -7.08 -30.49 13.17
N SER A 270 -5.75 -30.51 13.09
CA SER A 270 -4.88 -30.07 11.98
C SER A 270 -5.38 -30.43 10.56
N TRP A 271 -6.20 -31.47 10.40
CA TRP A 271 -6.74 -31.92 9.12
C TRP A 271 -7.95 -31.12 8.60
N LYS A 272 -8.73 -30.48 9.47
CA LYS A 272 -9.83 -29.59 9.05
C LYS A 272 -9.29 -28.25 8.53
N PHE A 273 -8.20 -27.78 9.11
CA PHE A 273 -7.51 -26.54 8.73
C PHE A 273 -6.99 -26.57 7.28
N PHE A 274 -6.32 -27.67 6.89
CA PHE A 274 -5.91 -27.88 5.49
C PHE A 274 -7.09 -27.95 4.51
N ARG A 275 -8.25 -28.42 4.97
CA ARG A 275 -9.47 -28.49 4.16
C ARG A 275 -10.04 -27.10 3.91
N VAL A 276 -10.07 -26.22 4.92
CA VAL A 276 -10.49 -24.81 4.79
C VAL A 276 -9.56 -24.06 3.84
N VAL A 277 -8.24 -24.19 3.98
CA VAL A 277 -7.27 -23.56 3.06
C VAL A 277 -7.47 -24.05 1.63
N ARG A 278 -7.66 -25.36 1.43
CA ARG A 278 -7.92 -25.94 0.09
C ARG A 278 -9.27 -25.50 -0.49
N GLN A 279 -10.28 -25.31 0.34
CA GLN A 279 -11.60 -24.85 -0.09
C GLN A 279 -11.60 -23.34 -0.40
N CYS A 280 -10.84 -22.54 0.35
CA CYS A 280 -10.57 -21.14 0.04
C CYS A 280 -9.85 -20.99 -1.31
N VAL A 281 -8.84 -21.83 -1.61
CA VAL A 281 -8.14 -21.81 -2.91
C VAL A 281 -9.10 -22.10 -4.08
N VAL A 282 -10.09 -22.99 -3.89
CA VAL A 282 -11.10 -23.28 -4.93
C VAL A 282 -12.07 -22.12 -5.13
N HIS A 283 -12.47 -21.44 -4.05
CA HIS A 283 -13.34 -20.26 -4.11
C HIS A 283 -12.64 -18.97 -4.57
N LEU A 284 -11.31 -18.95 -4.59
CA LEU A 284 -10.48 -17.81 -5.00
C LEU A 284 -10.07 -17.85 -6.49
N LEU A 285 -10.29 -18.97 -7.17
CA LEU A 285 -9.93 -19.21 -8.58
C LEU A 285 -11.13 -19.22 -9.54
N TRP A 286 -12.36 -19.06 -9.04
CA TRP A 286 -13.62 -19.01 -9.78
C TRP A 286 -14.50 -17.90 -9.21
#